data_AF-A0A2E6RMH1-F1
#
_entry.id   AF-A0A2E6RMH1-F1
#
_cell.length_a   1.000
_cell.length_b   1.000
_cell.length_c   1.000
_cell.angle_alpha   90.00
_cell.angle_beta   90.00
_cell.angle_gamma   90.00
#
_symmetry.space_group_name_H-M   'P 1'
#
loop_
_entity.id
_entity.type
_entity.pdbx_description
1 polymer ?
#
loop_
_entity_poly.entity_id
_entity_poly.type
_entity_poly.pdbx_seq_one_letter_code
_entity_poly.pdbx_strand_id
1 'polypeptide(L)' 'MYNLALFMEADDLFPPIDEALIKKLNEIYPEKCPDLDIKDREIWYNAGQRSVVKMLISVYDEQSNTLRS' A
#
# COMPACT_ATOMS: atom_id res chain seq x y z
N MET A 1 20.83 23.10 -9.32
CA MET A 1 20.50 22.05 -8.35
C MET A 1 20.22 20.78 -9.13
N TYR A 2 20.91 19.68 -8.84
CA TYR A 2 20.67 18.39 -9.50
C TYR A 2 19.42 17.73 -8.91
N ASN A 3 18.58 17.19 -9.79
CA ASN A 3 17.34 16.51 -9.41
C ASN A 3 17.68 15.14 -8.80
N LEU A 4 17.35 14.95 -7.52
CA LEU A 4 17.64 13.71 -6.78
C LEU A 4 16.92 12.49 -7.38
N ALA A 5 15.84 12.73 -8.15
CA ALA A 5 15.08 11.70 -8.84
C ALA A 5 15.86 10.96 -9.96
N LEU A 6 17.03 11.46 -10.38
CA LEU A 6 17.80 10.84 -11.46
C LEU A 6 18.68 9.65 -11.02
N PHE A 7 18.74 9.34 -9.72
CA PHE A 7 19.59 8.28 -9.17
C PHE A 7 18.84 7.02 -8.70
N MET A 8 17.51 7.01 -8.74
CA MET A 8 16.74 5.77 -8.55
C MET A 8 16.59 5.09 -9.90
N GLU A 9 17.04 3.85 -10.03
CA GLU A 9 16.82 3.11 -11.27
C GLU A 9 15.31 2.88 -11.45
N ALA A 10 14.82 2.92 -12.70
CA ALA A 10 13.39 2.77 -12.98
C ALA A 10 12.81 1.45 -12.43
N ASP A 11 13.66 0.44 -12.24
CA ASP A 11 13.31 -0.87 -11.69
C ASP A 11 13.09 -0.85 -10.16
N ASP A 12 13.55 0.20 -9.46
CA ASP A 12 13.33 0.38 -8.00
C ASP A 12 11.97 1.05 -7.69
N LEU A 13 11.29 1.58 -8.71
CA LEU A 13 10.00 2.24 -8.56
C LEU A 13 8.87 1.21 -8.61
N PHE A 14 7.84 1.42 -7.79
CA PHE A 14 6.60 0.65 -7.93
C PHE A 14 5.99 0.89 -9.32
N PRO A 15 5.46 -0.17 -9.96
CA PRO A 15 4.66 0.02 -11.17
C PRO A 15 3.44 0.90 -10.88
N PRO A 16 2.83 1.53 -11.90
CA PRO A 16 1.58 2.27 -11.72
C PRO A 16 0.53 1.39 -11.05
N ILE A 17 0.00 1.86 -9.93
CA ILE A 17 -1.02 1.17 -9.16
C ILE A 17 -2.39 1.67 -9.63
N ASP A 18 -3.29 0.75 -9.92
CA ASP A 18 -4.65 1.06 -10.33
C ASP A 18 -5.60 1.16 -9.12
N GLU A 19 -6.59 2.07 -9.20
CA GLU A 19 -7.59 2.26 -8.14
C GLU A 19 -8.41 0.98 -7.88
N ALA A 20 -8.75 0.22 -8.92
CA ALA A 20 -9.52 -1.01 -8.78
C ALA A 20 -8.72 -2.10 -8.03
N LEU A 21 -7.40 -2.12 -8.19
CA LEU A 21 -6.53 -3.02 -7.41
C LEU A 21 -6.59 -2.66 -5.92
N ILE A 22 -6.43 -1.37 -5.57
CA ILE A 22 -6.53 -0.91 -4.19
C ILE A 22 -7.90 -1.23 -3.59
N LYS A 23 -8.98 -0.97 -4.33
CA LYS A 23 -10.34 -1.31 -3.91
C LYS A 23 -10.48 -2.80 -3.62
N LYS A 24 -9.97 -3.66 -4.50
CA LYS A 24 -10.05 -5.11 -4.32
C LYS A 24 -9.25 -5.59 -3.11
N LEU A 25 -8.06 -5.02 -2.88
CA LEU A 25 -7.24 -5.35 -1.71
C LEU A 25 -7.90 -4.91 -0.40
N ASN A 26 -8.60 -3.77 -0.38
CA ASN A 26 -9.37 -3.34 0.79
C ASN A 26 -10.57 -4.25 1.08
N GLU A 27 -11.19 -4.86 0.07
CA GLU A 27 -12.23 -5.88 0.27
C GLU A 27 -11.67 -7.16 0.89
N ILE A 28 -10.50 -7.61 0.42
CA ILE A 28 -9.87 -8.86 0.87
C ILE A 28 -9.23 -8.70 2.26
N TYR A 29 -8.55 -7.57 2.50
CA TYR A 29 -7.82 -7.26 3.73
C TYR A 29 -8.34 -5.96 4.35
N PRO A 30 -9.56 -5.98 4.92
CA PRO A 30 -10.21 -4.77 5.41
C PRO A 30 -9.46 -4.14 6.58
N GLU A 31 -9.49 -2.82 6.64
CA GLU A 31 -9.04 -2.07 7.82
C GLU A 31 -10.11 -2.14 8.91
N LYS A 32 -9.99 -3.15 9.77
CA LYS A 32 -10.89 -3.35 10.90
C LYS A 32 -10.12 -3.85 12.13
N CYS A 33 -10.69 -3.60 13.29
CA CYS A 33 -10.20 -4.19 14.53
C CYS A 33 -10.42 -5.72 14.50
N PRO A 34 -9.50 -6.49 15.10
CA PRO A 34 -9.73 -7.91 15.33
C PRO A 34 -10.92 -8.11 16.28
N ASP A 35 -11.65 -9.20 16.08
CA ASP A 35 -12.67 -9.65 17.03
C ASP A 35 -12.01 -10.17 18.32
N LEU A 36 -12.70 -10.10 19.46
CA LEU A 36 -12.11 -10.44 20.76
C LEU A 36 -11.79 -11.93 20.93
N ASP A 37 -12.35 -12.78 20.08
CA ASP A 37 -12.21 -14.24 20.11
C ASP A 37 -11.13 -14.78 19.17
N ILE A 38 -10.51 -13.91 18.37
CA ILE A 38 -9.46 -14.30 17.43
C ILE A 38 -8.14 -14.61 18.17
N LYS A 39 -7.36 -15.55 17.65
CA LYS A 39 -6.07 -15.90 18.24
C LYS A 39 -5.01 -14.84 17.93
N ASP A 40 -4.12 -14.55 18.88
CA ASP A 40 -3.01 -13.60 18.70
C ASP A 40 -2.22 -13.81 17.39
N ARG A 41 -1.92 -15.06 17.04
CA ARG A 41 -1.19 -15.38 15.79
C ARG A 41 -1.94 -14.90 14.54
N GLU A 42 -3.26 -15.03 14.52
CA GLU A 42 -4.10 -14.59 13.40
C GLU A 42 -4.20 -13.07 13.37
N ILE A 43 -4.20 -12.39 14.53
CA ILE A 43 -4.09 -10.93 14.61
C ILE A 43 -2.83 -10.45 13.91
N TRP A 44 -1.67 -11.02 14.26
CA TRP A 44 -0.39 -10.63 13.65
C TRP A 44 -0.34 -10.92 12.15
N TYR A 45 -0.90 -12.05 11.72
CA TYR A 45 -0.99 -12.39 10.31
C TYR A 45 -1.82 -11.36 9.53
N ASN A 46 -3.01 -11.02 10.03
CA ASN A 46 -3.90 -10.04 9.41
C ASN A 46 -3.29 -8.62 9.45
N ALA A 47 -2.63 -8.25 10.55
CA ALA A 47 -1.93 -6.98 10.68
C ALA A 47 -0.80 -6.85 9.63
N GLY A 48 -0.07 -7.93 9.38
CA GLY A 48 0.95 -7.98 8.33
C GLY A 48 0.37 -7.73 6.93
N GLN A 49 -0.71 -8.44 6.58
CA GLN A 49 -1.41 -8.24 5.30
C GLN A 49 -1.90 -6.79 5.16
N ARG A 50 -2.51 -6.24 6.23
CA ARG A 50 -3.02 -4.86 6.24
C ARG A 50 -1.91 -3.82 6.11
N SER A 51 -0.74 -4.07 6.69
CA SER A 51 0.43 -3.20 6.55
C SER A 51 0.87 -3.07 5.08
N VAL A 52 0.92 -4.18 4.34
CA VAL A 52 1.26 -4.17 2.91
C VAL A 52 0.24 -3.36 2.11
N VAL A 53 -1.06 -3.54 2.35
CA VAL A 53 -2.09 -2.78 1.63
C VAL A 53 -2.00 -1.28 1.96
N LYS A 54 -1.71 -0.89 3.21
CA LYS A 54 -1.50 0.52 3.57
C LYS A 54 -0.32 1.15 2.84
N MET A 55 0.80 0.43 2.74
CA MET A 55 1.95 0.88 1.96
C MET A 55 1.60 1.10 0.49
N LEU A 56 0.88 0.16 -0.15
CA LEU A 56 0.46 0.30 -1.54
C LEU A 56 -0.52 1.46 -1.76
N ILE A 57 -1.38 1.76 -0.79
CA ILE A 57 -2.24 2.96 -0.83
C ILE A 57 -1.39 4.23 -0.82
N SER A 58 -0.37 4.32 0.05
CA SER A 58 0.55 5.47 0.07
C SER A 58 1.25 5.67 -1.27
N VAL A 59 1.76 4.58 -1.86
CA VAL A 59 2.39 4.62 -3.19
C VAL A 59 1.42 5.10 -4.27
N TYR A 60 0.18 4.59 -4.26
CA TYR A 60 -0.87 5.03 -5.18
C TYR A 60 -1.17 6.53 -5.01
N ASP A 61 -1.31 7.00 -3.77
CA ASP A 61 -1.59 8.41 -3.48
C ASP A 61 -0.44 9.30 -3.97
N GLU A 62 0.81 8.90 -3.71
CA GLU A 62 2.02 9.57 -4.22
C GLU A 62 2.02 9.65 -5.75
N GLN A 63 1.80 8.52 -6.45
CA GLN A 63 1.69 8.48 -7.91
C GLN A 63 0.59 9.41 -8.43
N SER A 64 -0.58 9.43 -7.77
CA SER A 64 -1.72 10.26 -8.17
C SER A 64 -1.49 11.76 -7.94
N ASN A 65 -0.67 12.13 -6.95
CA ASN A 65 -0.34 13.51 -6.63
C ASN A 65 0.74 14.04 -7.57
N THR A 66 1.74 13.23 -7.93
CA THR A 66 2.75 13.59 -8.94
C THR A 66 2.14 13.82 -10.32
N LEU A 67 1.07 13.10 -10.68
CA LEU A 67 0.35 13.31 -11.95
C LEU A 67 -0.48 14.61 -12.01
N ARG A 68 -0.70 15.27 -10.86
CA ARG A 68 -1.55 16.48 -10.75
C ARG A 68 -0.78 17.80 -10.63
N SER A 69 0.54 17.75 -10.38
CA SER A 69 1.44 18.90 -10.23
C SER A 69 2.26 19.18 -11.48
#